data_AF-A0A661STI8-F1
#
_entry.id   AF-A0A661STI8-F1
#
_cell.length_a   1.000
_cell.length_b   1.000
_cell.length_c   1.000
_cell.angle_alpha   90.00
_cell.angle_beta   90.00
_cell.angle_gamma   90.00
#
_symmetry.space_group_name_H-M   'P 1'
#
loop_
_entity.id
_entity.type
_entity.pdbx_description
1 polymer ?
#
loop_
_entity_poly.entity_id
_entity_poly.type
_entity_poly.pdbx_seq_one_letter_code
_entity_poly.pdbx_strand_id
1 'polypeptide(L)'
;MAFFFSTELVIPAIQMAVLLGLNTLALLFGRIKLTLLITYTFTLYWGYVINRDFLMESGSEGIGCFAYIYFGFGLMVVIFALAGFLAHQHQ
;
A
#
# COMPACT_ATOMS: atom_id res chain seq x y z
N MET A 1 18.93 10.17 9.12
CA MET A 1 18.02 11.08 8.39
C MET A 1 18.18 11.03 6.87
N ALA A 2 19.40 10.88 6.31
CA ALA A 2 19.59 10.85 4.86
C ALA A 2 19.07 9.56 4.16
N PHE A 3 19.02 8.43 4.86
CA PHE A 3 18.63 7.13 4.28
C PHE A 3 17.20 7.08 3.73
N PHE A 4 16.27 7.88 4.29
CA PHE A 4 14.88 7.91 3.84
C PHE A 4 14.67 8.72 2.54
N PHE A 5 15.63 9.56 2.15
CA PHE A 5 15.54 10.42 0.96
C PHE A 5 16.26 9.85 -0.27
N SER A 6 17.02 8.76 -0.09
CA SER A 6 17.80 8.12 -1.18
C SER A 6 16.99 7.13 -2.01
N THR A 7 15.75 6.84 -1.64
CA THR A 7 14.88 5.94 -2.41
C THR A 7 14.16 6.76 -3.48
N GLU A 8 14.64 6.69 -4.72
CA GLU A 8 13.94 7.21 -5.90
C GLU A 8 12.72 6.33 -6.21
N LEU A 9 11.67 6.47 -5.40
CA LEU A 9 10.39 5.80 -5.60
C LEU A 9 9.65 6.55 -6.72
N VAL A 10 10.02 6.27 -7.97
CA VAL A 10 9.42 6.88 -9.15
C VAL A 10 8.06 6.21 -9.39
N ILE A 11 7.03 6.69 -8.69
CA ILE A 11 5.64 6.32 -8.98
C ILE A 11 5.19 7.08 -10.23
N PRO A 12 4.77 6.41 -11.32
CA PRO A 12 4.26 7.06 -12.52
C PRO A 12 3.07 7.98 -12.20
N ALA A 13 3.07 9.19 -12.76
CA ALA A 13 2.04 10.19 -12.49
C ALA A 13 0.61 9.71 -12.80
N ILE A 14 0.44 8.87 -13.83
CA ILE A 14 -0.85 8.26 -14.19
C ILE A 14 -1.40 7.38 -13.06
N GLN A 15 -0.53 6.63 -12.37
CA GLN A 15 -0.94 5.76 -11.25
C GLN A 15 -1.41 6.59 -10.05
N MET A 16 -0.76 7.72 -9.79
CA MET A 16 -1.20 8.68 -8.77
C MET A 16 -2.54 9.33 -9.13
N ALA A 17 -2.76 9.67 -10.41
CA ALA A 17 -4.04 10.21 -10.89
C ALA A 17 -5.19 9.19 -10.73
N VAL A 18 -4.93 7.91 -11.01
CA VAL A 18 -5.90 6.82 -10.81
C VAL A 18 -6.21 6.64 -9.32
N LEU A 19 -5.20 6.64 -8.43
CA LEU A 19 -5.41 6.57 -6.98
C LEU A 19 -6.30 7.72 -6.49
N LEU A 20 -5.99 8.94 -6.91
CA LEU A 20 -6.78 10.13 -6.60
C LEU A 20 -8.23 9.97 -7.08
N GLY A 21 -8.44 9.59 -8.34
CA GLY A 21 -9.78 9.41 -8.91
C GLY A 21 -10.60 8.35 -8.16
N LEU A 22 -10.00 7.20 -7.83
CA LEU A 22 -10.64 6.13 -7.07
C LEU A 22 -11.00 6.57 -5.65
N ASN A 23 -10.10 7.29 -4.97
CA ASN A 23 -10.36 7.83 -3.64
C ASN A 23 -11.45 8.91 -3.66
N THR A 24 -11.45 9.80 -4.64
CA THR A 24 -12.49 10.81 -4.80
C THR A 24 -13.86 10.17 -5.06
N LEU A 25 -13.94 9.18 -5.96
CA LEU A 25 -15.18 8.42 -6.19
C LEU A 25 -15.65 7.72 -4.91
N ALA A 26 -14.77 7.00 -4.22
CA ALA A 26 -15.10 6.31 -2.98
C ALA A 26 -15.63 7.26 -1.89
N LEU A 27 -15.02 8.45 -1.75
CA LEU A 27 -15.45 9.48 -0.82
C LEU A 27 -16.80 10.11 -1.22
N LEU A 28 -17.06 10.32 -2.52
CA LEU A 28 -18.35 10.81 -3.01
C LEU A 28 -19.50 9.85 -2.66
N PHE A 29 -19.23 8.54 -2.64
CA PHE A 29 -20.20 7.54 -2.19
C PHE A 29 -20.24 7.38 -0.64
N GLY A 30 -19.52 8.21 0.12
CA GLY A 30 -19.44 8.14 1.58
C GLY A 30 -18.69 6.91 2.10
N ARG A 31 -17.99 6.16 1.23
CA ARG A 31 -17.34 4.89 1.54
C ARG A 31 -15.91 5.09 2.04
N ILE A 32 -15.75 5.74 3.20
CA ILE A 32 -14.44 6.04 3.80
C ILE A 32 -13.56 4.77 3.97
N LYS A 33 -14.18 3.65 4.33
CA LYS A 33 -13.49 2.35 4.47
C LYS A 33 -12.89 1.86 3.15
N LEU A 34 -13.56 2.14 2.03
CA LEU A 34 -13.11 1.74 0.69
C LEU A 34 -11.93 2.61 0.24
N THR A 35 -11.94 3.91 0.55
CA THR A 35 -10.80 4.82 0.39
C THR A 35 -9.55 4.32 1.14
N LEU A 36 -9.72 3.88 2.40
CA LEU A 36 -8.62 3.31 3.20
C LEU A 36 -8.06 2.04 2.54
N LEU A 37 -8.94 1.15 2.09
CA LEU A 37 -8.54 -0.08 1.43
C LEU A 37 -7.72 0.20 0.16
N ILE A 38 -8.23 1.05 -0.73
CA ILE A 38 -7.53 1.44 -1.96
C ILE A 38 -6.15 2.02 -1.64
N THR A 39 -6.08 2.92 -0.66
CA THR A 39 -4.84 3.60 -0.28
C THR A 39 -3.81 2.64 0.30
N TYR A 40 -4.23 1.72 1.17
CA TYR A 40 -3.33 0.72 1.76
C TYR A 40 -2.85 -0.29 0.72
N THR A 41 -3.71 -0.78 -0.15
CA THR A 41 -3.32 -1.69 -1.25
C THR A 41 -2.34 -1.00 -2.20
N PHE A 42 -2.59 0.27 -2.56
CA PHE A 42 -1.70 1.05 -3.42
C PHE A 42 -0.33 1.25 -2.77
N THR A 43 -0.30 1.61 -1.49
CA THR A 43 0.94 1.80 -0.73
C THR A 43 1.74 0.51 -0.64
N LEU A 44 1.07 -0.63 -0.46
CA LEU A 44 1.71 -1.94 -0.44
C LEU A 44 2.26 -2.33 -1.81
N TYR A 45 1.49 -2.10 -2.87
CA TYR A 45 1.92 -2.40 -4.24
C TYR A 45 3.16 -1.58 -4.63
N TRP A 46 3.10 -0.26 -4.47
CA TRP A 46 4.22 0.62 -4.83
C TRP A 46 5.39 0.53 -3.84
N GLY A 47 5.11 0.47 -2.54
CA GLY A 47 6.14 0.43 -1.50
C GLY A 47 6.88 -0.91 -1.38
N TYR A 48 6.30 -2.01 -1.85
CA TYR A 48 6.90 -3.35 -1.74
C TYR A 48 7.08 -4.06 -3.08
N VAL A 49 6.04 -4.17 -3.91
CA VAL A 49 6.09 -5.03 -5.11
C VAL A 49 7.07 -4.50 -6.14
N ILE A 50 7.11 -3.17 -6.33
CA ILE A 50 7.98 -2.53 -7.32
C ILE A 50 9.42 -2.37 -6.81
N ASN A 51 9.60 -2.14 -5.51
CA ASN A 51 10.93 -2.11 -4.90
C ASN A 51 11.45 -3.49 -4.51
N ARG A 52 10.72 -4.57 -4.79
CA ARG A 52 11.08 -5.94 -4.38
C ARG A 52 12.46 -6.31 -4.86
N ASP A 53 12.73 -6.16 -6.15
CA ASP A 53 14.00 -6.58 -6.74
C ASP A 53 15.16 -5.78 -6.14
N PHE A 54 14.98 -4.46 -5.93
CA PHE A 54 15.95 -3.62 -5.23
C PHE A 54 16.16 -4.02 -3.76
N LEU A 55 15.10 -4.35 -3.03
CA LEU A 55 15.16 -4.76 -1.62
C LEU A 55 15.76 -6.17 -1.44
N MET A 56 15.61 -7.04 -2.43
CA MET A 56 16.05 -8.44 -2.41
C MET A 56 17.49 -8.57 -2.95
N GLU A 57 17.90 -7.73 -3.89
CA GLU A 57 19.24 -7.72 -4.50
C GLU A 57 20.26 -6.92 -3.66
N SER A 58 19.82 -5.87 -2.95
CA SER A 58 20.69 -5.03 -2.08
C SER A 58 20.86 -5.58 -0.66
N GLY A 59 20.17 -6.68 -0.32
CA GLY A 59 19.95 -7.10 1.05
C GLY A 59 20.95 -8.12 1.57
N SER A 60 21.95 -7.66 2.34
CA SER A 60 22.53 -8.48 3.42
C SER A 60 21.40 -9.15 4.22
N GLU A 61 21.57 -10.39 4.67
CA GLU A 61 20.56 -11.34 5.21
C GLU A 61 19.46 -10.76 6.15
N GLY A 62 19.66 -9.58 6.76
CA GLY A 62 18.67 -8.88 7.59
C GLY A 62 17.61 -8.04 6.86
N ILE A 63 17.86 -7.54 5.64
CA ILE A 63 16.89 -6.66 4.92
C ILE A 63 15.70 -7.46 4.37
N GLY A 64 15.94 -8.72 3.98
CA GLY A 64 14.87 -9.62 3.54
C GLY A 64 13.80 -9.83 4.61
N CYS A 65 14.19 -10.00 5.88
CA CYS A 65 13.25 -10.16 6.99
C CYS A 65 12.35 -8.93 7.17
N PHE A 66 12.91 -7.72 7.09
CA PHE A 66 12.16 -6.47 7.18
C PHE A 66 11.15 -6.33 6.02
N ALA A 67 11.56 -6.70 4.80
CA ALA A 67 10.70 -6.69 3.63
C ALA A 67 9.49 -7.64 3.80
N TYR A 68 9.72 -8.87 4.28
CA TYR A 68 8.65 -9.83 4.59
C TYR A 68 7.71 -9.35 5.70
N ILE A 69 8.23 -8.75 6.76
CA ILE A 69 7.42 -8.18 7.85
C ILE A 69 6.57 -7.01 7.36
N TYR A 70 7.14 -6.11 6.55
CA TYR A 70 6.41 -4.98 5.95
C TYR A 70 5.26 -5.46 5.04
N PHE A 71 5.54 -6.46 4.19
CA PHE A 71 4.51 -7.08 3.35
C PHE A 71 3.42 -7.75 4.17
N GLY A 72 3.79 -8.54 5.19
CA GLY A 72 2.84 -9.21 6.08
C GLY A 72 1.97 -8.21 6.84
N PHE A 73 2.55 -7.13 7.34
CA PHE A 73 1.82 -6.05 8.01
C PHE A 73 0.83 -5.36 7.06
N GLY A 74 1.29 -4.98 5.87
CA GLY A 74 0.42 -4.37 4.87
C GLY A 74 -0.73 -5.31 4.44
N LEU A 75 -0.47 -6.60 4.31
CA LEU A 75 -1.49 -7.60 3.98
C LEU A 75 -2.51 -7.74 5.11
N MET A 76 -2.07 -7.73 6.37
CA MET A 76 -2.93 -7.66 7.56
C MET A 76 -3.86 -6.44 7.53
N VAL A 77 -3.33 -5.26 7.18
CA VAL A 77 -4.12 -4.03 7.06
C VAL A 77 -5.17 -4.15 5.95
N VAL A 78 -4.84 -4.75 4.81
CA VAL A 78 -5.80 -5.01 3.72
C VAL A 78 -6.89 -6.00 4.17
N ILE A 79 -6.54 -7.07 4.87
CA ILE A 79 -7.51 -8.03 5.42
C ILE A 79 -8.45 -7.34 6.41
N PHE A 80 -7.93 -6.52 7.32
CA PHE A 80 -8.76 -5.77 8.27
C PHE A 80 -9.67 -4.75 7.56
N ALA A 81 -9.18 -4.07 6.53
CA ALA A 81 -9.99 -3.17 5.72
C ALA A 81 -11.13 -3.91 5.00
N LEU A 82 -10.84 -5.09 4.42
CA LEU A 82 -11.84 -5.95 3.78
C LEU A 82 -12.88 -6.45 4.79
N ALA A 83 -12.43 -6.97 5.94
CA ALA A 83 -13.32 -7.43 7.00
C ALA A 83 -14.22 -6.30 7.51
N GLY A 84 -13.67 -5.10 7.71
CA GLY A 84 -14.43 -3.92 8.12
C GLY A 84 -15.41 -3.40 7.06
N PHE A 85 -15.13 -3.64 5.77
CA PHE A 85 -16.03 -3.36 4.66
C PHE A 85 -17.18 -4.36 4.60
N LEU A 86 -16.87 -5.66 4.64
CA LEU A 86 -17.84 -6.77 4.64
C LEU A 86 -18.77 -6.73 5.86
N ALA A 87 -18.23 -6.49 7.06
CA ALA A 87 -19.03 -6.41 8.29
C ALA A 87 -20.01 -5.23 8.29
N HIS A 88 -19.69 -4.14 7.58
CA HIS A 88 -20.57 -2.98 7.46
C HIS A 88 -21.68 -3.16 6.43
N GLN A 89 -21.53 -4.10 5.49
CA GLN A 89 -22.58 -4.42 4.52
C GLN A 89 -23.72 -5.25 5.17
N HIS A 90 -23.50 -5.77 6.38
CA HIS A 90 -24.44 -6.60 7.14
C HIS A 90 -25.21 -5.85 8.25
N GLN A 91 -25.03 -4.52 8.36
CA GLN A 91 -25.82 -3.61 9.21
C GLN A 91 -26.61 -2.64 8.34
#